data_AF-A0A7U9RW01-F1
#
_entry.id   AF-A0A7U9RW01-F1
#
_cell.length_a   1.000
_cell.length_b   1.000
_cell.length_c   1.000
_cell.angle_alpha   90.00
_cell.angle_beta   90.00
_cell.angle_gamma   90.00
#
_symmetry.space_group_name_H-M   'P 1'
#
loop_
_entity.id
_entity.type
_entity.pdbx_description
1 polymer ?
#
loop_
_entity_poly.entity_id
_entity_poly.type
_entity_poly.pdbx_seq_one_letter_code
_entity_poly.pdbx_strand_id
1 'polypeptide(L)'
;MNIIGVLYWFNPFVWYSLKEMKNDREVACDTSVLKLLEEDSYEDSGNTLINFAEKMSISPFPFATGISGSMKQMKKRILNIATYHPVSFKKKLYGTLSFTLIVFVLFGFAPLLSIQAADQNRYYFNAQDSYIEYIDLSDIFKENRGSFVLFDTKKDSWHIYNKDYATTRISPASTFKIYSALFALESGIITPEHSMLSWNGQNYIYDLWNMDQTLESAMQNSVTWYFQTLDEQTGLSSIINYLHKTGYGNQTIEGALSFYWLNSSLKISPIEQVEMLKKLYYNQLDFAPENMEAIKNSIRLYTTEYGSLSGKTGTIEVDGQNTSGWFIGYIEKDKNTYFFATNIQNEMLASGPIATDLTFSILSELDIWKIE
;
A
#
# COMPACT_ATOMS: atom_id res chain seq x y z
N MET A 1 -9.21 -6.59 -30.22
CA MET A 1 -9.37 -6.89 -28.77
C MET A 1 -9.35 -5.55 -28.03
N ASN A 2 -10.30 -5.26 -27.14
CA ASN A 2 -10.26 -4.01 -26.35
C ASN A 2 -9.30 -4.22 -25.15
N ILE A 3 -8.49 -3.23 -24.81
CA ILE A 3 -7.59 -3.21 -23.63
C ILE A 3 -8.35 -3.62 -22.36
N ILE A 4 -9.60 -3.16 -22.20
CA ILE A 4 -10.47 -3.55 -21.08
C ILE A 4 -10.72 -5.07 -21.04
N GLY A 5 -10.93 -5.70 -22.20
CA GLY A 5 -11.13 -7.16 -22.27
C GLY A 5 -9.85 -7.96 -21.99
N VAL A 6 -8.68 -7.36 -22.19
CA VAL A 6 -7.38 -7.97 -21.84
C VAL A 6 -7.15 -7.86 -20.33
N LEU A 7 -7.38 -6.69 -19.75
CA LEU A 7 -7.22 -6.45 -18.31
C LEU A 7 -8.21 -7.26 -17.46
N TYR A 8 -9.46 -7.37 -17.92
CA TYR A 8 -10.53 -8.08 -17.22
C TYR A 8 -10.88 -9.42 -17.88
N TRP A 9 -9.88 -10.12 -18.42
CA TRP A 9 -10.08 -11.36 -19.17
C TRP A 9 -10.85 -12.43 -18.38
N PHE A 10 -10.74 -12.43 -17.05
CA PHE A 10 -11.39 -13.36 -16.13
C PHE A 10 -12.82 -12.95 -15.71
N ASN A 11 -13.28 -11.73 -15.98
CA ASN A 11 -14.56 -11.23 -15.46
C ASN A 11 -15.71 -11.44 -16.48
N PRO A 12 -16.66 -12.37 -16.23
CA PRO A 12 -17.73 -12.68 -17.19
C PRO A 12 -18.71 -11.51 -17.38
N PHE A 13 -18.88 -10.64 -16.38
CA PHE A 13 -19.75 -9.47 -16.50
C PHE A 13 -19.17 -8.42 -17.44
N VAL A 14 -17.84 -8.21 -17.41
CA VAL A 14 -17.18 -7.28 -18.33
C VAL A 14 -17.32 -7.78 -19.77
N TRP A 15 -17.16 -9.08 -20.02
CA TRP A 15 -17.39 -9.67 -21.33
C TRP A 15 -18.83 -9.50 -21.81
N TYR A 16 -19.81 -9.69 -20.91
CA TYR A 16 -21.21 -9.46 -21.20
C TYR A 16 -21.48 -7.99 -21.55
N SER A 17 -20.99 -7.04 -20.75
CA SER A 17 -21.13 -5.61 -21.01
C SER A 17 -20.47 -5.18 -22.32
N LEU A 18 -19.26 -5.65 -22.62
CA LEU A 18 -18.59 -5.37 -23.89
C LEU A 18 -19.36 -5.93 -25.10
N LYS A 19 -20.07 -7.04 -24.92
CA LYS A 19 -20.94 -7.62 -25.94
C LYS A 19 -22.20 -6.76 -26.15
N GLU A 20 -22.86 -6.33 -25.09
CA GLU A 20 -24.03 -5.46 -25.19
C GLU A 20 -23.68 -4.07 -25.74
N MET A 21 -22.56 -3.46 -25.31
CA MET A 21 -22.07 -2.19 -25.87
C MET A 21 -21.83 -2.25 -27.38
N LYS A 22 -21.29 -3.37 -27.88
CA LYS A 22 -21.16 -3.59 -29.33
C LYS A 22 -22.52 -3.66 -30.01
N ASN A 23 -23.47 -4.40 -29.44
CA ASN A 23 -24.82 -4.49 -29.98
C ASN A 23 -25.51 -3.11 -30.04
N ASP A 24 -25.39 -2.33 -28.98
CA ASP A 24 -25.98 -1.00 -28.88
C ASP A 24 -25.35 -0.01 -29.86
N ARG A 25 -24.03 -0.12 -30.09
CA ARG A 25 -23.32 0.69 -31.10
C ARG A 25 -23.86 0.42 -32.51
N GLU A 26 -24.08 -0.84 -32.89
CA GLU A 26 -24.62 -1.17 -34.21
C GLU A 26 -26.06 -0.62 -34.37
N VAL A 27 -26.90 -0.74 -33.34
CA VAL A 27 -28.26 -0.17 -33.35
C VAL A 27 -28.24 1.37 -33.43
N ALA A 28 -27.29 2.02 -32.75
CA ALA A 28 -27.12 3.47 -32.83
C ALA A 28 -26.62 3.92 -34.21
N CYS A 29 -25.78 3.11 -34.86
CA CYS A 29 -25.34 3.32 -36.24
C CYS A 29 -26.54 3.25 -37.20
N ASP A 30 -27.34 2.17 -37.11
CA ASP A 30 -28.57 1.99 -37.90
C ASP A 30 -29.53 3.18 -37.69
N THR A 31 -29.74 3.58 -36.43
CA THR A 31 -30.57 4.74 -36.07
C THR A 31 -30.05 6.06 -36.65
N SER A 32 -28.72 6.21 -36.77
CA SER A 32 -28.11 7.42 -37.33
C SER A 32 -28.29 7.49 -38.85
N VAL A 33 -28.25 6.34 -39.53
CA VAL A 33 -28.57 6.23 -40.97
C VAL A 33 -30.04 6.59 -41.20
N LEU A 34 -30.97 6.01 -40.42
CA LEU A 34 -32.41 6.29 -40.57
C LEU A 34 -32.78 7.76 -40.33
N LYS A 35 -32.03 8.49 -39.51
CA LYS A 35 -32.22 9.95 -39.32
C LYS A 35 -31.88 10.79 -40.56
N LEU A 36 -31.08 10.25 -41.48
CA LEU A 36 -30.63 10.92 -42.70
C LEU A 36 -31.43 10.50 -43.94
N LEU A 37 -32.26 9.45 -43.81
CA LEU A 37 -33.09 8.91 -44.88
C LEU A 37 -34.52 9.45 -44.80
N GLU A 38 -35.16 9.54 -45.96
CA GLU A 38 -36.61 9.76 -46.07
C GLU A 38 -37.37 8.49 -45.66
N GLU A 39 -38.60 8.63 -45.13
CA GLU A 39 -39.35 7.50 -44.54
C GLU A 39 -39.67 6.38 -45.54
N ASP A 40 -39.76 6.73 -46.83
CA ASP A 40 -39.96 5.79 -47.93
C ASP A 40 -38.74 4.87 -48.17
N SER A 41 -37.57 5.26 -47.69
CA SER A 41 -36.29 4.58 -47.90
C SER A 41 -35.88 3.66 -46.74
N TYR A 42 -36.71 3.57 -45.69
CA TYR A 42 -36.45 2.71 -44.52
C TYR A 42 -36.53 1.22 -44.88
N GLU A 43 -37.45 0.87 -45.78
CA GLU A 43 -37.64 -0.50 -46.28
C GLU A 43 -36.39 -0.99 -47.03
N ASP A 44 -35.81 -0.14 -47.89
CA ASP A 44 -34.59 -0.45 -48.63
C ASP A 44 -33.37 -0.65 -47.71
N SER A 45 -33.27 0.14 -46.64
CA SER A 45 -32.25 -0.04 -45.61
C SER A 45 -32.41 -1.37 -44.85
N GLY A 46 -33.65 -1.76 -44.54
CA GLY A 46 -33.97 -3.05 -43.91
C GLY A 46 -33.65 -4.23 -44.83
N ASN A 47 -34.05 -4.14 -46.10
CA ASN A 47 -33.80 -5.14 -47.14
C ASN A 47 -32.30 -5.34 -47.39
N THR A 48 -31.49 -4.29 -47.27
CA THR A 48 -30.02 -4.39 -47.35
C THR A 48 -29.45 -5.29 -46.25
N LEU A 49 -29.95 -5.18 -45.01
CA LEU A 49 -29.52 -6.04 -43.91
C LEU A 49 -30.05 -7.48 -44.05
N ILE A 50 -31.24 -7.68 -44.60
CA ILE A 50 -31.79 -9.01 -44.90
C ILE A 50 -30.93 -9.71 -45.96
N ASN A 51 -30.63 -9.03 -47.07
CA ASN A 51 -29.78 -9.54 -48.14
C ASN A 51 -28.35 -9.84 -47.65
N PHE A 52 -27.84 -9.01 -46.74
CA PHE A 52 -26.56 -9.25 -46.08
C PHE A 52 -26.62 -10.50 -45.18
N ALA A 53 -27.65 -10.62 -44.35
CA ALA A 53 -27.84 -11.77 -43.46
C ALA A 53 -27.97 -13.10 -44.22
N GLU A 54 -28.70 -13.11 -45.34
CA GLU A 54 -28.88 -14.28 -46.20
C GLU A 54 -27.53 -14.74 -46.78
N LYS A 55 -26.75 -13.82 -47.37
CA LYS A 55 -25.43 -14.14 -47.94
C LYS A 55 -24.45 -14.68 -46.90
N MET A 56 -24.50 -14.17 -45.68
CA MET A 56 -23.66 -14.62 -44.58
C MET A 56 -24.07 -16.00 -44.03
N SER A 57 -25.35 -16.33 -44.05
CA SER A 57 -25.85 -17.65 -43.65
C SER A 57 -25.45 -18.75 -44.63
N ILE A 58 -25.20 -18.40 -45.90
CA ILE A 58 -24.88 -19.34 -46.98
C ILE A 58 -23.35 -19.57 -47.10
N SER A 59 -22.52 -18.56 -46.77
CA SER A 59 -21.06 -18.69 -46.78
C SER A 59 -20.43 -18.00 -45.57
N PRO A 60 -20.04 -18.75 -44.52
CA PRO A 60 -19.35 -18.16 -43.38
C PRO A 60 -17.93 -17.77 -43.81
N PHE A 61 -17.71 -16.49 -44.11
CA PHE A 61 -16.38 -15.95 -44.39
C PHE A 61 -15.48 -16.11 -43.15
N PRO A 62 -14.37 -16.88 -43.20
CA PRO A 62 -13.56 -17.20 -42.02
C PRO A 62 -12.90 -15.97 -41.37
N PHE A 63 -12.84 -14.84 -42.06
CA PHE A 63 -12.14 -13.62 -41.63
C PHE A 63 -13.05 -12.45 -41.23
N ALA A 64 -14.38 -12.60 -41.23
CA ALA A 64 -15.34 -11.51 -40.95
C ALA A 64 -15.79 -11.41 -39.48
N THR A 65 -14.99 -11.93 -38.53
CA THR A 65 -15.36 -12.08 -37.10
C THR A 65 -15.59 -10.77 -36.35
N GLY A 66 -15.38 -9.60 -36.99
CA GLY A 66 -15.68 -8.28 -36.41
C GLY A 66 -16.97 -7.61 -36.89
N ILE A 67 -17.49 -7.96 -38.07
CA ILE A 67 -18.59 -7.24 -38.76
C ILE A 67 -19.88 -8.07 -38.79
N SER A 68 -19.74 -9.40 -38.73
CA SER A 68 -20.81 -10.40 -38.89
C SER A 68 -21.92 -10.35 -37.81
N GLY A 69 -21.59 -9.93 -36.59
CA GLY A 69 -22.50 -10.08 -35.46
C GLY A 69 -23.00 -11.52 -35.27
N SER A 70 -24.06 -11.72 -34.48
CA SER A 70 -24.79 -13.00 -34.43
C SER A 70 -26.13 -12.88 -35.17
N MET A 71 -26.71 -14.01 -35.62
CA MET A 71 -28.07 -14.00 -36.20
C MET A 71 -29.11 -13.35 -35.26
N LYS A 72 -28.95 -13.54 -33.94
CA LYS A 72 -29.77 -12.88 -32.93
C LYS A 72 -29.62 -11.35 -32.95
N GLN A 73 -28.41 -10.86 -33.18
CA GLN A 73 -28.11 -9.44 -33.32
C GLN A 73 -28.69 -8.86 -34.61
N MET A 74 -28.57 -9.57 -35.75
CA MET A 74 -29.19 -9.14 -37.02
C MET A 74 -30.71 -9.05 -36.91
N LYS A 75 -31.36 -10.05 -36.30
CA LYS A 75 -32.80 -10.00 -36.02
C LYS A 75 -33.19 -8.78 -35.17
N LYS A 76 -32.42 -8.46 -34.12
CA LYS A 76 -32.65 -7.30 -33.25
C LYS A 76 -32.53 -5.98 -34.04
N ARG A 77 -31.53 -5.86 -34.92
CA ARG A 77 -31.31 -4.67 -35.76
C ARG A 77 -32.44 -4.45 -36.77
N ILE A 78 -32.85 -5.50 -37.49
CA ILE A 78 -33.97 -5.44 -38.45
C ILE A 78 -35.27 -5.04 -37.74
N LEU A 79 -35.55 -5.61 -36.56
CA LEU A 79 -36.74 -5.25 -35.79
C LEU A 79 -36.69 -3.79 -35.31
N ASN A 80 -35.52 -3.30 -34.88
CA ASN A 80 -35.35 -1.91 -34.47
C ASN A 80 -35.53 -0.93 -35.64
N ILE A 81 -35.15 -1.32 -36.86
CA ILE A 81 -35.37 -0.53 -38.09
C ILE A 81 -36.85 -0.53 -38.47
N ALA A 82 -37.49 -1.70 -38.47
CA ALA A 82 -38.90 -1.86 -38.82
C ALA A 82 -39.86 -1.14 -37.86
N THR A 83 -39.44 -0.92 -36.62
CA THR A 83 -40.21 -0.22 -35.58
C THR A 83 -39.70 1.19 -35.29
N TYR A 84 -38.83 1.71 -36.17
CA TYR A 84 -38.20 2.99 -35.96
C TYR A 84 -39.19 4.14 -36.05
N HIS A 85 -39.16 5.01 -35.05
CA HIS A 85 -39.81 6.31 -35.06
C HIS A 85 -38.89 7.35 -34.42
N PRO A 86 -38.88 8.60 -34.92
CA PRO A 86 -38.04 9.64 -34.35
C PRO A 86 -38.38 9.85 -32.86
N VAL A 87 -37.33 9.92 -32.03
CA VAL A 87 -37.48 10.04 -30.58
C VAL A 87 -38.16 11.36 -30.25
N SER A 88 -39.25 11.30 -29.47
CA SER A 88 -39.97 12.51 -29.05
C SER A 88 -39.14 13.38 -28.10
N PHE A 89 -39.40 14.70 -28.13
CA PHE A 89 -38.69 15.67 -27.28
C PHE A 89 -38.73 15.31 -25.78
N LYS A 90 -39.88 14.81 -25.29
CA LYS A 90 -40.03 14.35 -23.90
C LYS A 90 -39.06 13.22 -23.56
N LYS A 91 -38.93 12.20 -24.43
CA LYS A 91 -38.00 11.08 -24.21
C LYS A 91 -36.54 11.53 -24.24
N LYS A 92 -36.19 12.49 -25.10
CA LYS A 92 -34.86 13.11 -25.13
C LYS A 92 -34.56 13.84 -23.81
N LEU A 93 -35.52 14.62 -23.31
CA LEU A 93 -35.38 15.34 -22.04
C LEU A 93 -35.20 14.39 -20.85
N TYR A 94 -36.03 13.35 -20.73
CA TYR A 94 -35.88 12.34 -19.68
C TYR A 94 -34.54 11.59 -19.78
N GLY A 95 -34.11 11.23 -20.99
CA GLY A 95 -32.81 10.59 -21.20
C GLY A 95 -31.64 11.47 -20.78
N THR A 96 -31.67 12.76 -21.14
CA THR A 96 -30.66 13.73 -20.71
C THR A 96 -30.66 13.89 -19.19
N LEU A 97 -31.82 14.06 -18.55
CA LEU A 97 -31.94 14.21 -17.10
C LEU A 97 -31.39 12.98 -16.36
N SER A 98 -31.73 11.77 -16.79
CA SER A 98 -31.20 10.54 -16.20
C SER A 98 -29.68 10.44 -16.34
N PHE A 99 -29.13 10.82 -17.50
CA PHE A 99 -27.68 10.83 -17.71
C PHE A 99 -26.99 11.86 -16.81
N THR A 100 -27.52 13.08 -16.72
CA THR A 100 -26.96 14.14 -15.87
C THR A 100 -27.02 13.75 -14.39
N LEU A 101 -28.09 13.09 -13.94
CA LEU A 101 -28.20 12.58 -12.57
C LEU A 101 -27.13 11.52 -12.27
N ILE A 102 -26.93 10.55 -13.17
CA ILE A 102 -25.90 9.51 -13.02
C ILE A 102 -24.51 10.15 -12.94
N VAL A 103 -24.21 11.11 -13.83
CA VAL A 103 -22.94 11.85 -13.81
C VAL A 103 -22.78 12.61 -12.49
N PHE A 104 -23.80 13.33 -12.02
CA PHE A 104 -23.75 14.08 -10.77
C PHE A 104 -23.55 13.17 -9.56
N VAL A 105 -24.21 12.01 -9.52
CA VAL A 105 -23.99 11.00 -8.47
C VAL A 105 -22.55 10.49 -8.52
N LEU A 106 -22.05 10.08 -9.68
CA LEU A 106 -20.68 9.57 -9.82
C LEU A 106 -19.62 10.61 -9.41
N PHE A 107 -19.80 11.88 -9.79
CA PHE A 107 -18.89 12.97 -9.40
C PHE A 107 -19.07 13.43 -7.96
N GLY A 108 -20.29 13.38 -7.42
CA GLY A 108 -20.59 13.76 -6.03
C GLY A 108 -20.02 12.79 -5.00
N PHE A 109 -19.91 11.50 -5.33
CA PHE A 109 -19.33 10.47 -4.45
C PHE A 109 -17.81 10.31 -4.58
N ALA A 110 -17.18 10.83 -5.65
CA ALA A 110 -15.74 10.72 -5.84
C ALA A 110 -14.89 11.34 -4.70
N PRO A 111 -15.21 12.55 -4.17
CA PRO A 111 -14.43 13.15 -3.07
C PRO A 111 -14.51 12.34 -1.76
N LEU A 112 -15.63 11.68 -1.49
CA LEU A 112 -15.85 10.92 -0.26
C LEU A 112 -14.91 9.70 -0.18
N LEU A 113 -14.74 8.99 -1.30
CA LEU A 113 -13.82 7.85 -1.40
C LEU A 113 -12.36 8.29 -1.23
N SER A 114 -11.98 9.45 -1.76
CA SER A 114 -10.61 9.98 -1.62
C SER A 114 -10.30 10.44 -0.20
N ILE A 115 -11.24 11.08 0.50
CA ILE A 115 -11.04 11.53 1.89
C ILE A 115 -10.85 10.31 2.82
N GLN A 116 -11.67 9.28 2.67
CA GLN A 116 -11.56 8.07 3.47
C GLN A 116 -10.24 7.31 3.22
N ALA A 117 -9.76 7.29 1.97
CA ALA A 117 -8.45 6.73 1.64
C ALA A 117 -7.28 7.60 2.15
N ALA A 118 -7.43 8.92 2.19
CA ALA A 118 -6.42 9.83 2.72
C ALA A 118 -6.31 9.73 4.26
N ASP A 119 -7.44 9.54 4.96
CA ASP A 119 -7.51 9.44 6.41
C ASP A 119 -6.71 8.24 6.96
N GLN A 120 -6.75 7.08 6.29
CA GLN A 120 -5.95 5.92 6.71
C GLN A 120 -4.43 6.17 6.70
N ASN A 121 -3.96 7.16 5.93
CA ASN A 121 -2.54 7.50 5.83
C ASN A 121 -2.10 8.52 6.89
N ARG A 122 -3.00 9.04 7.75
CA ARG A 122 -2.63 9.92 8.85
C ARG A 122 -3.08 9.37 10.18
N TYR A 123 -2.16 9.41 11.14
CA TYR A 123 -2.44 9.06 12.52
C TYR A 123 -3.05 10.26 13.25
N TYR A 124 -4.18 10.04 13.90
CA TYR A 124 -4.77 11.03 14.79
C TYR A 124 -4.00 11.04 16.12
N PHE A 125 -2.95 11.85 16.18
CA PHE A 125 -2.14 11.98 17.38
C PHE A 125 -2.83 12.86 18.43
N ASN A 126 -3.12 12.27 19.60
CA ASN A 126 -3.59 12.97 20.78
C ASN A 126 -2.70 12.57 21.98
N ALA A 127 -1.83 13.48 22.41
CA ALA A 127 -0.89 13.25 23.51
C ALA A 127 -1.54 13.44 24.89
N GLN A 128 -2.70 12.83 25.11
CA GLN A 128 -3.59 13.01 26.26
C GLN A 128 -2.83 13.30 27.57
N ASP A 129 -2.83 14.59 27.97
CA ASP A 129 -2.15 15.20 29.14
C ASP A 129 -0.60 15.32 29.13
N SER A 130 0.10 14.69 28.18
CA SER A 130 1.55 14.84 28.01
C SER A 130 1.93 16.19 27.40
N TYR A 131 3.06 16.75 27.83
CA TYR A 131 3.60 17.99 27.25
C TYR A 131 4.16 17.73 25.85
N ILE A 132 3.87 18.60 24.88
CA ILE A 132 4.44 18.53 23.54
C ILE A 132 5.31 19.77 23.31
N GLU A 133 6.60 19.54 23.08
CA GLU A 133 7.55 20.53 22.60
C GLU A 133 7.76 20.34 21.09
N TYR A 134 7.51 21.39 20.32
CA TYR A 134 7.90 21.42 18.91
C TYR A 134 9.30 22.01 18.79
N ILE A 135 10.25 21.19 18.36
CA ILE A 135 11.66 21.58 18.21
C ILE A 135 11.95 21.88 16.74
N ASP A 136 12.83 22.85 16.49
CA ASP A 136 13.29 23.19 15.14
C ASP A 136 14.61 22.49 14.86
N LEU A 137 14.60 21.58 13.87
CA LEU A 137 15.77 20.82 13.43
C LEU A 137 16.04 21.04 11.94
N SER A 138 15.55 22.16 11.38
CA SER A 138 15.66 22.48 9.96
C SER A 138 17.11 22.46 9.47
N ASP A 139 18.05 22.97 10.27
CA ASP A 139 19.48 23.01 9.93
C ASP A 139 20.14 21.63 9.88
N ILE A 140 19.66 20.68 10.70
CA ILE A 140 20.16 19.30 10.73
C ILE A 140 19.55 18.50 9.57
N PHE A 141 18.24 18.67 9.32
CA PHE A 141 17.54 17.97 8.24
C PHE A 141 17.93 18.48 6.84
N LYS A 142 18.31 19.76 6.72
CA LYS A 142 18.70 20.40 5.45
C LYS A 142 17.65 20.16 4.37
N GLU A 143 18.01 19.46 3.29
CA GLU A 143 17.15 19.16 2.15
C GLU A 143 16.24 17.95 2.39
N ASN A 144 16.48 17.18 3.46
CA ASN A 144 15.66 16.02 3.76
C ASN A 144 14.31 16.47 4.33
N ARG A 145 13.24 16.04 3.67
CA ARG A 145 11.89 16.12 4.23
C ARG A 145 11.73 15.00 5.25
N GLY A 146 10.91 15.18 6.26
CA GLY A 146 10.74 14.15 7.28
C GLY A 146 10.48 14.74 8.67
N SER A 147 10.65 13.90 9.67
CA SER A 147 10.39 14.25 11.07
C SER A 147 11.32 13.52 12.01
N PHE A 148 11.49 14.11 13.18
CA PHE A 148 12.06 13.48 14.35
C PHE A 148 11.01 13.50 15.46
N VAL A 149 10.84 12.36 16.13
CA VAL A 149 9.96 12.22 17.28
C VAL A 149 10.77 11.62 18.41
N LEU A 150 10.69 12.20 19.60
CA LEU A 150 11.27 11.69 20.83
C LEU A 150 10.23 11.75 21.95
N PHE A 151 10.19 10.73 22.79
CA PHE A 151 9.41 10.72 24.01
C PHE A 151 10.32 10.47 25.21
N ASP A 152 10.34 11.42 26.15
CA ASP A 152 11.04 11.34 27.44
C ASP A 152 10.07 10.78 28.48
N THR A 153 10.32 9.55 28.94
CA THR A 153 9.41 8.86 29.88
C THR A 153 9.35 9.50 31.26
N LYS A 154 10.46 10.05 31.76
CA LYS A 154 10.52 10.65 33.10
C LYS A 154 9.82 12.00 33.15
N LYS A 155 9.87 12.76 32.06
CA LYS A 155 9.16 14.06 31.95
C LYS A 155 7.74 13.94 31.42
N ASP A 156 7.36 12.78 30.88
CA ASP A 156 6.13 12.57 30.13
C ASP A 156 5.95 13.64 29.03
N SER A 157 7.00 13.81 28.23
CA SER A 157 7.05 14.86 27.20
C SER A 157 7.47 14.33 25.83
N TRP A 158 6.81 14.88 24.81
CA TRP A 158 7.12 14.65 23.40
C TRP A 158 7.96 15.79 22.85
N HIS A 159 9.03 15.49 22.14
CA HIS A 159 9.77 16.46 21.33
C HIS A 159 9.57 16.09 19.86
N ILE A 160 8.94 16.98 19.08
CA ILE A 160 8.52 16.68 17.72
C ILE A 160 9.04 17.75 16.77
N TYR A 161 9.84 17.32 15.79
CA TYR A 161 10.14 18.11 14.61
C TYR A 161 9.22 17.67 13.46
N ASN A 162 8.55 18.65 12.85
CA ASN A 162 7.66 18.48 11.70
C ASN A 162 6.46 17.52 11.96
N LYS A 163 5.43 18.04 12.63
CA LYS A 163 4.22 17.28 13.02
C LYS A 163 3.52 16.59 11.85
N ASP A 164 3.48 17.23 10.70
CA ASP A 164 2.79 16.70 9.53
C ASP A 164 3.44 15.39 9.06
N TYR A 165 4.77 15.33 9.04
CA TYR A 165 5.50 14.09 8.75
C TYR A 165 5.46 13.11 9.92
N ALA A 166 5.53 13.60 11.17
CA ALA A 166 5.47 12.76 12.37
C ALA A 166 4.15 11.98 12.51
N THR A 167 3.06 12.51 11.95
CA THR A 167 1.72 11.88 11.94
C THR A 167 1.37 11.19 10.62
N THR A 168 2.18 11.33 9.57
CA THR A 168 1.92 10.68 8.28
C THR A 168 2.45 9.25 8.30
N ARG A 169 1.57 8.29 8.02
CA ARG A 169 1.91 6.88 7.89
C ARG A 169 2.59 6.63 6.55
N ILE A 170 3.77 6.03 6.61
CA ILE A 170 4.52 5.57 5.43
C ILE A 170 5.00 4.13 5.67
N SER A 171 5.53 3.48 4.64
CA SER A 171 5.98 2.10 4.78
C SER A 171 7.13 1.99 5.81
N PRO A 172 7.09 1.00 6.72
CA PRO A 172 8.08 0.85 7.78
C PRO A 172 9.44 0.35 7.27
N ALA A 173 9.48 -0.25 6.08
CA ALA A 173 10.66 -0.95 5.57
C ALA A 173 11.23 -1.92 6.62
N SER A 174 12.56 -2.06 6.67
CA SER A 174 13.24 -2.99 7.59
C SER A 174 13.04 -2.70 9.08
N THR A 175 12.37 -1.62 9.50
CA THR A 175 11.99 -1.44 10.90
C THR A 175 10.91 -2.45 11.34
N PHE A 176 10.10 -2.94 10.39
CA PHE A 176 9.06 -3.93 10.67
C PHE A 176 9.63 -5.29 11.10
N LYS A 177 10.90 -5.57 10.80
CA LYS A 177 11.60 -6.82 11.18
C LYS A 177 11.53 -7.11 12.69
N ILE A 178 11.44 -6.07 13.52
CA ILE A 178 11.19 -6.17 14.96
C ILE A 178 9.92 -6.98 15.25
N TYR A 179 8.82 -6.65 14.57
CA TYR A 179 7.50 -7.26 14.79
C TYR A 179 7.34 -8.57 14.00
N SER A 180 7.91 -8.66 12.79
CA SER A 180 7.98 -9.92 12.03
C SER A 180 8.66 -11.04 12.85
N ALA A 181 9.84 -10.76 13.43
CA ALA A 181 10.51 -11.73 14.29
C ALA A 181 9.73 -12.03 15.58
N LEU A 182 9.10 -11.01 16.18
CA LEU A 182 8.26 -11.23 17.37
C LEU A 182 7.10 -12.18 17.06
N PHE A 183 6.44 -12.01 15.92
CA PHE A 183 5.32 -12.87 15.52
C PHE A 183 5.78 -14.29 15.21
N ALA A 184 6.99 -14.47 14.68
CA ALA A 184 7.58 -15.77 14.44
C ALA A 184 7.94 -16.49 15.75
N LEU A 185 8.46 -15.77 16.75
CA LEU A 185 8.70 -16.29 18.09
C LEU A 185 7.39 -16.72 18.78
N GLU A 186 6.35 -15.88 18.72
CA GLU A 186 5.03 -16.19 19.30
C GLU A 186 4.33 -17.37 18.60
N SER A 187 4.61 -17.55 17.30
CA SER A 187 4.12 -18.70 16.53
C SER A 187 4.96 -19.96 16.72
N GLY A 188 6.07 -19.90 17.47
CA GLY A 188 6.98 -21.02 17.69
C GLY A 188 7.77 -21.46 16.45
N ILE A 189 7.86 -20.60 15.42
CA ILE A 189 8.66 -20.86 14.21
C ILE A 189 10.15 -20.82 14.54
N ILE A 190 10.53 -19.90 15.41
CA ILE A 190 11.84 -19.82 16.06
C ILE A 190 11.62 -19.70 17.57
N THR A 191 12.66 -20.01 18.35
CA THR A 191 12.71 -19.69 19.79
C THR A 191 13.93 -18.80 20.06
N PRO A 192 14.02 -18.15 21.25
CA PRO A 192 15.21 -17.40 21.63
C PRO A 192 16.50 -18.22 21.52
N GLU A 193 16.45 -19.52 21.86
CA GLU A 193 17.58 -20.45 21.81
C GLU A 193 17.80 -21.07 20.42
N HIS A 194 16.75 -21.14 19.59
CA HIS A 194 16.75 -21.81 18.30
C HIS A 194 16.15 -20.92 17.22
N SER A 195 16.98 -20.03 16.67
CA SER A 195 16.57 -19.07 15.63
C SER A 195 17.35 -19.21 14.31
N MET A 196 18.14 -20.26 14.16
CA MET A 196 18.96 -20.46 12.96
C MET A 196 18.11 -20.93 11.77
N LEU A 197 18.23 -20.22 10.63
CA LEU A 197 17.73 -20.66 9.34
C LEU A 197 18.89 -20.83 8.37
N SER A 198 18.90 -21.97 7.66
CA SER A 198 19.93 -22.26 6.66
C SER A 198 19.73 -21.46 5.38
N TRP A 199 20.82 -20.94 4.84
CA TRP A 199 20.82 -20.24 3.56
C TRP A 199 20.61 -21.22 2.41
N ASN A 200 19.75 -20.84 1.47
CA ASN A 200 19.36 -21.68 0.34
C ASN A 200 20.38 -21.67 -0.83
N GLY A 201 21.51 -20.97 -0.68
CA GLY A 201 22.52 -20.83 -1.74
C GLY A 201 22.25 -19.70 -2.75
N GLN A 202 21.18 -18.92 -2.59
CA GLN A 202 20.88 -17.77 -3.45
C GLN A 202 21.88 -16.64 -3.21
N ASN A 203 22.56 -16.19 -4.27
CA ASN A 203 23.53 -15.11 -4.17
C ASN A 203 22.85 -13.73 -4.07
N TYR A 204 23.13 -13.00 -3.00
CA TYR A 204 22.73 -11.63 -2.73
C TYR A 204 23.92 -10.67 -2.86
N ILE A 205 23.64 -9.39 -3.12
CA ILE A 205 24.68 -8.35 -3.29
C ILE A 205 25.49 -8.13 -2.01
N TYR A 206 24.86 -8.37 -0.86
CA TYR A 206 25.46 -8.21 0.46
C TYR A 206 26.05 -9.54 0.90
N ASP A 207 27.37 -9.65 1.01
CA ASP A 207 28.05 -10.90 1.35
C ASP A 207 27.54 -11.51 2.66
N LEU A 208 27.22 -10.68 3.65
CA LEU A 208 26.67 -11.11 4.95
C LEU A 208 25.28 -11.77 4.86
N TRP A 209 24.59 -11.66 3.73
CA TRP A 209 23.31 -12.34 3.48
C TRP A 209 23.50 -13.75 2.91
N ASN A 210 24.70 -14.08 2.42
CA ASN A 210 25.02 -15.33 1.72
C ASN A 210 25.51 -16.42 2.69
N MET A 211 24.82 -16.57 3.82
CA MET A 211 25.16 -17.54 4.87
C MET A 211 23.97 -17.77 5.81
N ASP A 212 24.01 -18.86 6.55
CA ASP A 212 23.03 -19.18 7.60
C ASP A 212 22.90 -18.01 8.59
N GLN A 213 21.68 -17.78 9.08
CA GLN A 213 21.38 -16.63 9.95
C GLN A 213 20.67 -17.06 11.21
N THR A 214 20.97 -16.40 12.31
CA THR A 214 20.17 -16.38 13.53
C THR A 214 19.32 -15.11 13.57
N LEU A 215 18.41 -14.99 14.55
CA LEU A 215 17.68 -13.74 14.79
C LEU A 215 18.63 -12.55 14.96
N GLU A 216 19.71 -12.73 15.73
CA GLU A 216 20.70 -11.69 16.00
C GLU A 216 21.44 -11.26 14.73
N SER A 217 22.01 -12.21 13.99
CA SER A 217 22.78 -11.88 12.77
C SER A 217 21.88 -11.30 11.67
N ALA A 218 20.65 -11.81 11.55
CA ALA A 218 19.67 -11.30 10.59
C ALA A 218 19.20 -9.88 10.95
N MET A 219 18.97 -9.59 12.23
CA MET A 219 18.54 -8.26 12.67
C MET A 219 19.65 -7.22 12.48
N GLN A 220 20.88 -7.55 12.89
CA GLN A 220 22.06 -6.70 12.80
C GLN A 220 22.40 -6.36 11.35
N ASN A 221 22.43 -7.36 10.47
CA ASN A 221 22.78 -7.18 9.04
C ASN A 221 21.55 -6.91 8.15
N SER A 222 20.38 -6.75 8.80
CA SER A 222 19.08 -6.53 8.18
C SER A 222 18.77 -7.50 7.04
N VAL A 223 19.07 -8.79 7.21
CA VAL A 223 18.96 -9.84 6.17
C VAL A 223 17.51 -10.10 5.80
N THR A 224 17.04 -9.54 4.68
CA THR A 224 15.61 -9.54 4.33
C THR A 224 15.03 -10.93 4.10
N TRP A 225 15.77 -11.85 3.47
CA TRP A 225 15.27 -13.19 3.17
C TRP A 225 14.92 -13.99 4.43
N TYR A 226 15.61 -13.73 5.54
CA TYR A 226 15.34 -14.39 6.83
C TYR A 226 13.93 -14.05 7.32
N PHE A 227 13.58 -12.76 7.36
CA PHE A 227 12.27 -12.31 7.81
C PHE A 227 11.15 -12.61 6.82
N GLN A 228 11.44 -12.63 5.52
CA GLN A 228 10.47 -13.11 4.52
C GLN A 228 10.15 -14.59 4.74
N THR A 229 11.17 -15.41 5.01
CA THR A 229 10.99 -16.84 5.35
C THR A 229 10.16 -17.00 6.62
N LEU A 230 10.41 -16.19 7.66
CA LEU A 230 9.62 -16.20 8.89
C LEU A 230 8.15 -15.82 8.66
N ASP A 231 7.91 -14.77 7.86
CA ASP A 231 6.55 -14.31 7.53
C ASP A 231 5.80 -15.37 6.72
N GLU A 232 6.46 -16.03 5.77
CA GLU A 232 5.90 -17.12 4.98
C GLU A 232 5.50 -18.32 5.86
N GLN A 233 6.35 -18.71 6.81
CA GLN A 233 6.06 -19.81 7.75
C GLN A 233 4.99 -19.44 8.78
N THR A 234 4.97 -18.19 9.24
CA THR A 234 3.93 -17.67 10.16
C THR A 234 2.55 -17.62 9.49
N GLY A 235 2.53 -17.28 8.20
CA GLY A 235 1.33 -17.26 7.37
C GLY A 235 0.48 -15.99 7.52
N LEU A 236 -0.20 -15.62 6.43
CA LEU A 236 -0.93 -14.35 6.29
C LEU A 236 -1.99 -14.13 7.38
N SER A 237 -2.80 -15.15 7.66
CA SER A 237 -3.88 -15.03 8.65
C SER A 237 -3.34 -14.72 10.04
N SER A 238 -2.24 -15.35 10.45
CA SER A 238 -1.59 -15.11 11.74
C SER A 238 -1.00 -13.71 11.81
N ILE A 239 -0.30 -13.27 10.74
CA ILE A 239 0.28 -11.93 10.67
C ILE A 239 -0.82 -10.86 10.77
N ILE A 240 -1.92 -11.00 10.01
CA ILE A 240 -3.07 -10.09 10.08
C ILE A 240 -3.61 -10.03 11.52
N ASN A 241 -3.79 -11.19 12.17
CA ASN A 241 -4.25 -11.24 13.56
C ASN A 241 -3.29 -10.53 14.52
N TYR A 242 -1.97 -10.70 14.35
CA TYR A 242 -0.98 -10.02 15.19
C TYR A 242 -0.92 -8.51 14.93
N LEU A 243 -1.03 -8.05 13.67
CA LEU A 243 -1.13 -6.62 13.37
C LEU A 243 -2.35 -6.00 14.04
N HIS A 244 -3.50 -6.66 13.99
CA HIS A 244 -4.71 -6.22 14.67
C HIS A 244 -4.57 -6.24 16.19
N LYS A 245 -4.01 -7.33 16.74
CA LYS A 245 -3.78 -7.47 18.20
C LYS A 245 -2.87 -6.35 18.73
N THR A 246 -1.80 -6.03 18.01
CA THR A 246 -0.82 -5.01 18.44
C THR A 246 -1.25 -3.58 18.10
N GLY A 247 -2.14 -3.42 17.13
CA GLY A 247 -2.56 -2.12 16.60
C GLY A 247 -1.47 -1.45 15.76
N TYR A 248 -0.69 -2.22 14.99
CA TYR A 248 0.45 -1.69 14.24
C TYR A 248 0.00 -0.85 13.03
N GLY A 249 0.10 0.48 13.16
CA GLY A 249 -0.13 1.42 12.05
C GLY A 249 -1.53 1.29 11.43
N ASN A 250 -1.60 1.25 10.11
CA ASN A 250 -2.84 1.05 9.37
C ASN A 250 -3.34 -0.42 9.34
N GLN A 251 -2.55 -1.37 9.88
CA GLN A 251 -2.90 -2.79 9.99
C GLN A 251 -3.35 -3.44 8.68
N THR A 252 -2.94 -2.88 7.55
CA THR A 252 -3.41 -3.28 6.22
C THR A 252 -2.34 -4.09 5.53
N ILE A 253 -2.72 -5.25 5.00
CA ILE A 253 -1.90 -6.07 4.11
C ILE A 253 -2.65 -6.26 2.80
N GLU A 254 -2.06 -5.75 1.73
CA GLU A 254 -2.43 -6.02 0.34
C GLU A 254 -1.18 -6.50 -0.42
N GLY A 255 -1.39 -7.40 -1.38
CA GLY A 255 -0.32 -7.97 -2.19
C GLY A 255 0.31 -9.23 -1.58
N ALA A 256 1.55 -9.54 -2.01
CA ALA A 256 2.27 -10.73 -1.59
C ALA A 256 2.91 -10.56 -0.20
N LEU A 257 2.91 -11.65 0.57
CA LEU A 257 3.55 -11.72 1.90
C LEU A 257 5.03 -11.35 1.91
N SER A 258 5.73 -11.53 0.78
CA SER A 258 7.14 -11.23 0.69
C SER A 258 7.46 -9.73 0.73
N PHE A 259 6.49 -8.83 0.50
CA PHE A 259 6.78 -7.40 0.31
C PHE A 259 5.82 -6.41 0.99
N TYR A 260 4.84 -6.84 1.78
CA TYR A 260 3.82 -5.93 2.34
C TYR A 260 4.37 -4.80 3.24
N TRP A 261 5.54 -5.02 3.87
CA TRP A 261 6.26 -4.02 4.66
C TRP A 261 7.40 -3.33 3.89
N LEU A 262 7.67 -3.71 2.64
CA LEU A 262 8.68 -3.14 1.75
C LEU A 262 8.03 -2.25 0.69
N ASN A 263 7.85 -0.97 1.00
CA ASN A 263 7.26 0.03 0.09
C ASN A 263 5.88 -0.38 -0.46
N SER A 264 5.02 -0.89 0.41
CA SER A 264 3.72 -1.45 0.04
C SER A 264 2.60 -0.95 0.96
N SER A 265 1.58 -1.77 1.17
CA SER A 265 0.32 -1.46 1.85
C SER A 265 0.46 -1.18 3.34
N LEU A 266 1.36 -1.87 4.05
CA LEU A 266 1.55 -1.64 5.48
C LEU A 266 2.26 -0.32 5.72
N LYS A 267 1.64 0.54 6.54
CA LYS A 267 2.17 1.87 6.86
C LYS A 267 2.00 2.20 8.33
N ILE A 268 2.95 2.95 8.86
CA ILE A 268 2.98 3.43 10.25
C ILE A 268 3.63 4.82 10.29
N SER A 269 3.17 5.68 11.21
CA SER A 269 3.73 7.02 11.39
C SER A 269 4.93 7.00 12.36
N PRO A 270 5.83 7.98 12.31
CA PRO A 270 6.92 8.13 13.29
C PRO A 270 6.45 8.16 14.75
N ILE A 271 5.31 8.79 15.04
CA ILE A 271 4.72 8.78 16.38
C ILE A 271 4.28 7.37 16.78
N GLU A 272 3.57 6.65 15.90
CA GLU A 272 3.15 5.28 16.18
C GLU A 272 4.36 4.34 16.35
N GLN A 273 5.48 4.57 15.65
CA GLN A 273 6.72 3.81 15.89
C GLN A 273 7.21 3.97 17.34
N VAL A 274 7.20 5.21 17.86
CA VAL A 274 7.56 5.49 19.27
C VAL A 274 6.59 4.82 20.24
N GLU A 275 5.28 4.89 19.97
CA GLU A 275 4.27 4.22 20.80
C GLU A 275 4.42 2.70 20.79
N MET A 276 4.70 2.11 19.63
CA MET A 276 4.91 0.67 19.50
C MET A 276 6.20 0.21 20.20
N LEU A 277 7.28 1.00 20.13
CA LEU A 277 8.51 0.74 20.88
C LEU A 277 8.29 0.85 22.39
N LYS A 278 7.48 1.80 22.87
CA LYS A 278 7.07 1.87 24.29
C LYS A 278 6.35 0.60 24.70
N LYS A 279 5.36 0.16 23.91
CA LYS A 279 4.63 -1.09 24.19
C LYS A 279 5.57 -2.30 24.18
N LEU A 280 6.52 -2.35 23.25
CA LEU A 280 7.54 -3.40 23.20
C LEU A 280 8.39 -3.39 24.48
N TYR A 281 8.93 -2.24 24.86
CA TYR A 281 9.84 -2.10 25.99
C TYR A 281 9.19 -2.47 27.33
N TYR A 282 7.96 -2.02 27.56
CA TYR A 282 7.20 -2.27 28.78
C TYR A 282 6.40 -3.59 28.76
N ASN A 283 6.61 -4.45 27.76
CA ASN A 283 5.89 -5.72 27.60
C ASN A 283 4.35 -5.58 27.56
N GLN A 284 3.84 -4.52 26.91
CA GLN A 284 2.41 -4.20 26.80
C GLN A 284 1.76 -4.69 25.49
N LEU A 285 2.43 -5.60 24.77
CA LEU A 285 1.89 -6.24 23.56
C LEU A 285 1.18 -7.58 23.87
N ASP A 286 1.12 -7.99 25.14
CA ASP A 286 0.54 -9.24 25.63
C ASP A 286 1.12 -10.49 24.93
N PHE A 287 2.45 -10.53 24.86
CA PHE A 287 3.27 -11.62 24.30
C PHE A 287 4.19 -12.20 25.37
N ALA A 288 4.82 -13.35 25.08
CA ALA A 288 5.66 -14.04 26.04
C ALA A 288 6.88 -13.14 26.42
N PRO A 289 7.14 -12.91 27.73
CA PRO A 289 8.22 -12.03 28.17
C PRO A 289 9.60 -12.40 27.60
N GLU A 290 9.88 -13.69 27.44
CA GLU A 290 11.10 -14.24 26.86
C GLU A 290 11.28 -13.85 25.39
N ASN A 291 10.18 -13.84 24.61
CA ASN A 291 10.20 -13.45 23.21
C ASN A 291 10.41 -11.94 23.06
N MET A 292 9.74 -11.16 23.91
CA MET A 292 9.93 -9.71 23.98
C MET A 292 11.37 -9.34 24.35
N GLU A 293 11.99 -10.08 25.26
CA GLU A 293 13.39 -9.93 25.64
C GLU A 293 14.36 -10.33 24.53
N ALA A 294 14.08 -11.42 23.80
CA ALA A 294 14.87 -11.81 22.63
C ALA A 294 14.87 -10.71 21.55
N ILE A 295 13.72 -10.08 21.30
CA ILE A 295 13.62 -8.96 20.37
C ILE A 295 14.40 -7.75 20.86
N LYS A 296 14.23 -7.34 22.13
CA LYS A 296 14.98 -6.21 22.72
C LYS A 296 16.49 -6.42 22.61
N ASN A 297 16.98 -7.64 22.85
CA ASN A 297 18.40 -7.97 22.70
C ASN A 297 18.85 -7.92 21.23
N SER A 298 18.04 -8.41 20.29
CA SER A 298 18.38 -8.42 18.86
C SER A 298 18.56 -7.03 18.22
N ILE A 299 18.00 -5.98 18.84
CA ILE A 299 18.11 -4.59 18.38
C ILE A 299 19.06 -3.74 19.22
N ARG A 300 19.78 -4.32 20.19
CA ARG A 300 20.74 -3.59 21.04
C ARG A 300 22.02 -3.30 20.25
N LEU A 301 22.33 -2.03 20.05
CA LEU A 301 23.46 -1.58 19.23
C LEU A 301 24.68 -1.23 20.08
N TYR A 302 24.47 -0.55 21.20
CA TYR A 302 25.52 -0.10 22.10
C TYR A 302 25.18 -0.40 23.55
N THR A 303 26.19 -0.76 24.33
CA THR A 303 26.12 -0.85 25.80
C THR A 303 27.40 -0.23 26.35
N THR A 304 27.24 0.84 27.12
CA THR A 304 28.34 1.61 27.72
C THR A 304 28.14 1.68 29.24
N GLU A 305 29.08 2.25 29.97
CA GLU A 305 28.91 2.50 31.41
C GLU A 305 27.83 3.57 31.71
N TYR A 306 27.51 4.44 30.74
CA TYR A 306 26.57 5.54 30.88
C TYR A 306 25.16 5.22 30.39
N GLY A 307 24.98 4.09 29.69
CA GLY A 307 23.68 3.68 29.15
C GLY A 307 23.75 2.69 28.00
N SER A 308 22.58 2.32 27.50
CA SER A 308 22.40 1.45 26.34
C SER A 308 21.64 2.19 25.22
N LEU A 309 21.92 1.83 23.97
CA LEU A 309 21.15 2.28 22.83
C LEU A 309 20.73 1.06 22.01
N SER A 310 19.43 0.97 21.77
CA SER A 310 18.80 -0.03 20.93
C SER A 310 18.13 0.64 19.75
N GLY A 311 18.23 0.07 18.55
CA GLY A 311 17.57 0.63 17.39
C GLY A 311 17.61 -0.23 16.14
N LYS A 312 16.77 0.14 15.18
CA LYS A 312 16.67 -0.55 13.90
C LYS A 312 16.54 0.46 12.76
N THR A 313 17.33 0.22 11.71
CA THR A 313 17.28 0.98 10.46
C THR A 313 16.23 0.42 9.50
N GLY A 314 15.71 1.30 8.65
CA GLY A 314 14.90 0.96 7.47
C GLY A 314 15.30 1.82 6.28
N THR A 315 15.27 1.24 5.08
CA THR A 315 15.51 1.95 3.83
C THR A 315 14.46 1.51 2.82
N ILE A 316 13.86 2.47 2.12
CA ILE A 316 13.03 2.24 0.94
C ILE A 316 13.84 2.63 -0.28
N GLU A 317 13.99 1.67 -1.19
CA GLU A 317 14.58 1.89 -2.50
C GLU A 317 13.48 1.88 -3.57
N VAL A 318 13.52 2.86 -4.47
CA VAL A 318 12.64 2.97 -5.64
C VAL A 318 13.53 3.23 -6.84
N ASP A 319 13.43 2.39 -7.87
CA ASP A 319 14.22 2.50 -9.11
C ASP A 319 15.75 2.61 -8.87
N GLY A 320 16.27 1.88 -7.88
CA GLY A 320 17.69 1.88 -7.51
C GLY A 320 18.13 3.09 -6.66
N GLN A 321 17.20 3.98 -6.30
CA GLN A 321 17.47 5.17 -5.51
C GLN A 321 16.85 5.07 -4.12
N ASN A 322 17.59 5.50 -3.09
CA ASN A 322 17.13 5.51 -1.72
C ASN A 322 16.22 6.71 -1.47
N THR A 323 14.91 6.46 -1.31
CA THR A 323 13.88 7.50 -1.25
C THR A 323 13.32 7.77 0.15
N SER A 324 13.50 6.83 1.08
CA SER A 324 13.11 7.00 2.47
C SER A 324 14.03 6.22 3.42
N GLY A 325 14.44 6.89 4.50
CA GLY A 325 15.30 6.36 5.54
C GLY A 325 14.61 6.40 6.89
N TRP A 326 14.76 5.33 7.67
CA TRP A 326 14.26 5.20 9.03
C TRP A 326 15.40 4.86 9.98
N PHE A 327 15.37 5.46 11.15
CA PHE A 327 16.03 4.95 12.33
C PHE A 327 15.12 5.13 13.54
N ILE A 328 14.75 4.02 14.17
CA ILE A 328 13.85 4.00 15.33
C ILE A 328 14.54 3.25 16.47
N GLY A 329 14.22 3.60 17.71
CA GLY A 329 14.85 2.94 18.84
C GLY A 329 14.52 3.54 20.19
N TYR A 330 15.29 3.12 21.18
CA TYR A 330 15.22 3.68 22.53
C TYR A 330 16.60 3.69 23.19
N ILE A 331 16.75 4.57 24.18
CA ILE A 331 17.96 4.77 24.95
C ILE A 331 17.62 4.63 26.43
N GLU A 332 18.42 3.86 27.15
CA GLU A 332 18.33 3.76 28.60
C GLU A 332 19.53 4.48 29.21
N LYS A 333 19.28 5.59 29.92
CA LYS A 333 20.32 6.44 30.54
C LYS A 333 19.79 7.04 31.84
N ASP A 334 20.59 7.01 32.91
CA ASP A 334 20.29 7.68 34.18
C ASP A 334 18.89 7.34 34.78
N LYS A 335 18.46 6.07 34.66
CA LYS A 335 17.11 5.59 35.03
C LYS A 335 15.97 6.28 34.28
N ASN A 336 16.26 6.86 33.13
CA ASN A 336 15.28 7.36 32.18
C ASN A 336 15.35 6.50 30.92
N THR A 337 14.21 6.37 30.24
CA THR A 337 14.13 5.75 28.94
C THR A 337 13.60 6.78 27.95
N TYR A 338 14.31 6.95 26.83
CA TYR A 338 13.91 7.82 25.74
C TYR A 338 13.57 6.97 24.53
N PHE A 339 12.42 7.19 23.92
CA PHE A 339 12.01 6.50 22.71
C PHE A 339 12.06 7.46 21.54
N PHE A 340 12.58 7.05 20.39
CA PHE A 340 12.69 7.92 19.23
C PHE A 340 12.34 7.24 17.91
N ALA A 341 11.94 8.08 16.96
CA ALA A 341 11.79 7.70 15.57
C ALA A 341 12.17 8.87 14.65
N THR A 342 13.12 8.61 13.76
CA THR A 342 13.54 9.52 12.71
C THR A 342 13.13 8.94 11.37
N ASN A 343 12.41 9.73 10.58
CA ASN A 343 12.21 9.45 9.17
C ASN A 343 12.74 10.61 8.33
N ILE A 344 13.45 10.27 7.26
CA ILE A 344 13.85 11.19 6.21
C ILE A 344 13.37 10.69 4.85
N GLN A 345 13.06 11.62 3.95
CA GLN A 345 12.58 11.38 2.60
C GLN A 345 13.24 12.37 1.65
N ASN A 346 13.78 11.85 0.55
CA ASN A 346 14.49 12.59 -0.48
C ASN A 346 14.32 11.83 -1.81
N GLU A 347 14.54 12.46 -2.96
CA GLU A 347 14.43 11.81 -4.26
C GLU A 347 15.61 10.87 -4.56
N MET A 348 16.78 11.09 -3.93
CA MET A 348 18.00 10.33 -4.25
C MET A 348 18.79 9.80 -3.05
N LEU A 349 18.75 10.49 -1.89
CA LEU A 349 19.67 10.23 -0.77
C LEU A 349 18.95 10.18 0.59
N ALA A 350 17.94 9.33 0.72
CA ALA A 350 17.28 9.07 2.00
C ALA A 350 17.37 7.58 2.37
N SER A 351 18.28 7.24 3.27
CA SER A 351 18.56 5.87 3.70
C SER A 351 18.59 5.74 5.21
N GLY A 352 18.43 4.51 5.72
CA GLY A 352 18.54 4.20 7.14
C GLY A 352 19.83 4.72 7.79
N PRO A 353 21.03 4.50 7.21
CA PRO A 353 22.28 5.06 7.72
C PRO A 353 22.28 6.59 7.85
N ILE A 354 21.77 7.31 6.84
CA ILE A 354 21.68 8.78 6.92
C ILE A 354 20.70 9.19 8.03
N ALA A 355 19.57 8.49 8.18
CA ALA A 355 18.64 8.73 9.28
C ALA A 355 19.30 8.48 10.65
N THR A 356 20.14 7.46 10.76
CA THR A 356 20.92 7.14 11.97
C THR A 356 21.88 8.27 12.33
N ASP A 357 22.72 8.72 11.40
CA ASP A 357 23.71 9.79 11.62
C ASP A 357 23.02 11.09 12.07
N LEU A 358 21.89 11.40 11.44
CA LEU A 358 21.06 12.56 11.75
C LEU A 358 20.45 12.44 13.16
N THR A 359 19.97 11.25 13.53
CA THR A 359 19.46 10.96 14.88
C THR A 359 20.56 11.13 15.92
N PHE A 360 21.76 10.60 15.69
CA PHE A 360 22.87 10.76 16.64
C PHE A 360 23.29 12.22 16.81
N SER A 361 23.26 13.01 15.74
CA SER A 361 23.49 14.45 15.82
C SER A 361 22.46 15.14 16.72
N ILE A 362 21.17 14.86 16.52
CA ILE A 362 20.07 15.41 17.34
C ILE A 362 20.20 14.98 18.80
N LEU A 363 20.43 13.69 19.05
CA LEU A 363 20.54 13.15 20.41
C LEU A 363 21.75 13.73 21.17
N SER A 364 22.82 14.07 20.45
CA SER A 364 23.99 14.74 21.00
C SER A 364 23.68 16.20 21.38
N GLU A 365 22.98 16.94 20.53
CA GLU A 365 22.53 18.31 20.81
C GLU A 365 21.55 18.39 22.00
N LEU A 366 20.70 17.37 22.15
CA LEU A 366 19.78 17.22 23.29
C LEU A 366 20.46 16.69 24.57
N ASP A 367 21.77 16.41 24.53
CA ASP A 367 22.55 15.81 25.62
C ASP A 367 22.02 14.45 26.13
N ILE A 368 21.33 13.72 25.24
CA ILE A 368 20.75 12.40 25.54
C ILE A 368 21.79 11.31 25.29
N TRP A 369 22.41 11.31 24.11
CA TRP A 369 23.38 10.27 23.72
C TRP A 369 24.51 10.86 22.87
N LYS A 370 25.74 10.45 23.17
CA LYS A 370 26.94 10.82 22.43
C LYS A 370 27.71 9.55 22.11
N ILE A 371 28.18 9.43 20.87
CA ILE A 371 29.10 8.37 20.48
C ILE A 371 30.49 8.87 20.86
N GLU A 372 31.20 8.10 21.68
CA GLU A 372 32.61 8.33 22.02
C GLU A 372 33.54 7.99 20.85
#